data_AF-A0A2R4WUC6-F1
#
_entry.id   AF-A0A2R4WUC6-F1
#
_cell.length_a   1.000
_cell.length_b   1.000
_cell.length_c   1.000
_cell.angle_alpha   90.00
_cell.angle_beta   90.00
_cell.angle_gamma   90.00
#
_symmetry.space_group_name_H-M   'P 1'
#
loop_
_entity.id
_entity.type
_entity.pdbx_description
1 polymer ?
#
loop_
_entity_poly.entity_id
_entity_poly.type
_entity_poly.pdbx_seq_one_letter_code
_entity_poly.pdbx_strand_id
1 'polypeptide(L)'
;MTGGEAYRAKLITDDALDAAIAAYLADPSKPVVLEIGNGSLDVAAAVLANAYSTEVLARDGVTAPQRRNAVKTAILLAPVG
;
A
#
# COMPACT_ATOMS: atom_id res chain seq x y z
N MET A 1 15.26 2.93 -0.62
CA MET A 1 14.75 1.67 -1.20
C MET A 1 13.25 1.79 -1.42
N THR A 2 12.64 1.00 -2.29
CA THR A 2 11.18 0.96 -2.47
C THR A 2 10.53 -0.07 -1.56
N GLY A 3 9.21 0.01 -1.36
CA GLY A 3 8.44 -1.03 -0.68
C GLY A 3 8.58 -2.39 -1.37
N GLY A 4 8.73 -2.43 -2.70
CA GLY A 4 8.97 -3.65 -3.47
C GLY A 4 10.34 -4.27 -3.20
N GLU A 5 11.38 -3.45 -3.05
CA GLU A 5 12.70 -3.90 -2.60
C GLU A 5 12.65 -4.43 -1.17
N ALA A 6 11.91 -3.76 -0.27
CA ALA A 6 11.72 -4.20 1.12
C ALA A 6 10.96 -5.52 1.21
N TYR A 7 9.92 -5.69 0.40
CA TYR A 7 9.15 -6.92 0.27
C TYR A 7 10.02 -8.07 -0.26
N ARG A 8 10.83 -7.82 -1.29
CA ARG A 8 11.80 -8.82 -1.82
C ARG A 8 12.83 -9.22 -0.76
N ALA A 9 13.30 -8.27 0.03
CA ALA A 9 14.23 -8.49 1.15
C ALA A 9 13.56 -9.10 2.39
N LYS A 10 12.25 -9.40 2.35
CA LYS A 10 11.46 -9.94 3.48
C LYS A 10 11.40 -9.02 4.70
N LEU A 11 11.65 -7.71 4.51
CA LEU A 11 11.42 -6.68 5.53
C LEU A 11 9.93 -6.32 5.64
N ILE A 12 9.19 -6.46 4.53
CA ILE A 12 7.73 -6.50 4.54
C ILE A 12 7.32 -7.95 4.30
N THR A 13 6.63 -8.56 5.26
CA THR A 13 6.10 -9.93 5.10
C THR A 13 4.81 -9.91 4.28
N ASP A 14 4.43 -11.07 3.75
CA ASP A 14 3.15 -11.24 3.06
C ASP A 14 1.98 -10.85 3.97
N ASP A 15 1.99 -11.31 5.22
CA ASP A 15 0.96 -11.00 6.20
C ASP A 15 0.90 -9.50 6.56
N ALA A 16 2.06 -8.85 6.72
CA ALA A 16 2.11 -7.41 7.03
C ALA A 16 1.57 -6.57 5.85
N LEU A 17 1.97 -6.93 4.63
CA LEU A 17 1.47 -6.28 3.41
C LEU A 17 -0.05 -6.45 3.29
N ASP A 18 -0.53 -7.68 3.48
CA ASP A 18 -1.94 -8.02 3.38
C ASP A 18 -2.79 -7.33 4.46
N ALA A 19 -2.28 -7.26 5.69
CA ALA A 19 -2.91 -6.54 6.79
C ALA A 19 -2.97 -5.03 6.53
N ALA A 20 -1.89 -4.43 6.02
CA ALA A 20 -1.85 -3.00 5.68
C ALA A 20 -2.85 -2.66 4.57
N ILE A 21 -2.93 -3.49 3.53
CA ILE A 21 -3.92 -3.31 2.45
C ILE A 21 -5.35 -3.42 3.01
N ALA A 22 -5.62 -4.43 3.84
CA ALA A 22 -6.94 -4.62 4.43
C ALA A 22 -7.35 -3.45 5.34
N ALA A 23 -6.43 -2.98 6.19
CA ALA A 23 -6.66 -1.84 7.08
C ALA A 23 -6.98 -0.56 6.30
N TYR A 24 -6.19 -0.26 5.26
CA TYR A 24 -6.43 0.91 4.42
C TYR A 24 -7.76 0.83 3.68
N LEU A 25 -8.12 -0.33 3.12
CA LEU A 25 -9.39 -0.49 2.39
C LEU A 25 -10.62 -0.48 3.31
N ALA A 26 -10.46 -0.85 4.59
CA ALA A 26 -11.53 -0.80 5.59
C ALA A 26 -11.84 0.65 6.00
N ASP A 27 -10.82 1.49 6.15
CA ASP A 27 -10.98 2.91 6.49
C ASP A 27 -9.77 3.74 6.04
N PRO A 28 -9.80 4.33 4.82
CA PRO A 28 -8.71 5.15 4.28
C PRO A 28 -8.42 6.42 5.08
N SER A 29 -9.31 6.82 6.00
CA SER A 29 -9.12 8.00 6.85
C SER A 29 -8.22 7.72 8.06
N LYS A 30 -8.00 6.44 8.40
CA LYS A 30 -7.13 6.04 9.50
C LYS A 30 -5.69 5.87 9.02
N PRO A 31 -4.70 6.28 9.82
CA PRO A 31 -3.30 6.08 9.48
C PRO A 31 -2.98 4.58 9.42
N VAL A 32 -2.28 4.19 8.35
CA VAL A 32 -1.71 2.85 8.19
C VAL A 32 -0.26 3.02 7.79
N VAL A 33 0.66 2.58 8.64
CA VAL A 33 2.10 2.72 8.46
C VAL A 33 2.75 1.34 8.52
N LEU A 34 3.61 1.04 7.55
CA LEU A 34 4.49 -0.13 7.56
C LEU A 34 5.85 0.28 8.10
N GLU A 35 6.28 -0.34 9.20
CA GLU A 35 7.63 -0.20 9.75
C GLU A 35 8.59 -1.15 9.03
N ILE A 36 9.70 -0.62 8.50
CA ILE A 36 10.61 -1.32 7.58
C ILE A 36 12.05 -1.03 8.01
N GLY A 37 12.59 -1.86 8.91
CA GLY A 37 13.94 -1.64 9.45
C GLY A 37 14.02 -0.32 10.23
N ASN A 38 14.80 0.64 9.72
CA ASN A 38 14.93 1.98 10.31
C ASN A 38 14.05 3.04 9.62
N GLY A 39 13.25 2.63 8.64
CA GLY A 39 12.38 3.50 7.87
C GLY A 39 10.92 3.09 7.98
N SER A 40 10.03 3.88 7.40
CA SER A 40 8.59 3.59 7.40
C SER A 40 7.94 3.99 6.08
N LEU A 41 6.73 3.47 5.86
CA LEU A 41 5.92 3.75 4.67
C LEU A 41 4.47 4.01 5.07
N ASP A 42 4.00 5.23 4.84
CA ASP A 42 2.60 5.62 4.98
C ASP A 42 1.80 5.14 3.75
N VAL A 43 0.84 4.25 3.99
CA VAL A 43 0.04 3.63 2.92
C VAL A 43 -0.87 4.65 2.24
N ALA A 44 -1.45 5.59 2.98
CA ALA A 44 -2.32 6.61 2.40
C ALA A 44 -1.50 7.58 1.53
N ALA A 45 -0.33 8.00 2.00
CA ALA A 45 0.59 8.82 1.22
C ALA A 45 1.06 8.08 -0.06
N ALA A 46 1.39 6.80 0.05
CA ALA A 46 1.77 5.97 -1.10
C ALA A 46 0.64 5.87 -2.13
N VAL A 47 -0.61 5.67 -1.67
CA VAL A 47 -1.78 5.60 -2.56
C VAL A 47 -2.03 6.94 -3.25
N LEU A 48 -2.00 8.05 -2.51
CA LEU A 48 -2.21 9.39 -3.06
C LEU A 48 -1.13 9.78 -4.08
N ALA A 49 0.11 9.32 -3.88
CA ALA A 49 1.21 9.55 -4.81
C ALA A 49 1.16 8.66 -6.07
N ASN A 50 0.31 7.64 -6.12
CA ASN A 50 0.21 6.71 -7.25
C ASN A 50 -1.07 6.96 -8.08
N ALA A 51 -0.91 7.58 -9.26
CA ALA A 51 -2.04 7.94 -10.13
C ALA A 51 -2.91 6.74 -10.55
N TYR A 52 -2.31 5.58 -10.82
CA TYR A 52 -3.08 4.38 -11.14
C TYR A 52 -3.94 3.95 -9.94
N SER A 53 -3.38 3.98 -8.74
CA SER A 53 -4.09 3.58 -7.53
C SER A 53 -5.22 4.54 -7.18
N THR A 54 -5.01 5.86 -7.29
CA THR A 54 -6.06 6.85 -7.06
C THR A 54 -7.19 6.72 -8.06
N GLU A 55 -6.89 6.57 -9.36
CA GLU A 55 -7.89 6.37 -10.40
C GLU A 55 -8.69 5.09 -10.18
N VAL A 56 -8.04 3.96 -9.89
CA VAL A 56 -8.73 2.69 -9.67
C VAL A 56 -9.64 2.77 -8.45
N LEU A 57 -9.20 3.41 -7.36
CA LEU A 57 -10.02 3.50 -6.15
C LEU A 57 -11.18 4.49 -6.26
N ALA A 58 -11.13 5.43 -7.21
CA ALA A 58 -12.19 6.41 -7.46
C ALA A 58 -13.30 5.91 -8.43
N ARG A 59 -13.08 4.79 -9.13
CA ARG A 59 -14.05 4.24 -10.10
C ARG A 59 -15.18 3.50 -9.41
N ASP A 60 -16.40 3.69 -9.90
CA ASP A 60 -17.56 2.90 -9.49
C ASP A 60 -17.46 1.46 -10.00
N GLY A 61 -18.00 0.51 -9.23
CA GLY A 61 -18.10 -0.91 -9.63
C GLY A 61 -16.78 -1.69 -9.63
N VAL A 62 -15.71 -1.13 -9.09
CA VAL A 62 -14.39 -1.80 -9.02
C VAL A 62 -14.45 -3.00 -8.08
N THR A 63 -13.96 -4.14 -8.56
CA THR A 63 -13.98 -5.38 -7.81
C THR A 63 -13.02 -5.34 -6.61
N ALA A 64 -13.31 -6.11 -5.56
CA ALA A 64 -12.44 -6.18 -4.39
C ALA A 64 -10.98 -6.56 -4.74
N PRO A 65 -10.70 -7.51 -5.66
CA PRO A 65 -9.32 -7.80 -6.09
C PRO A 65 -8.63 -6.61 -6.78
N GLN A 66 -9.36 -5.83 -7.59
CA GLN A 66 -8.80 -4.63 -8.23
C GLN A 66 -8.44 -3.55 -7.20
N ARG A 67 -9.31 -3.30 -6.21
CA ARG A 67 -9.01 -2.36 -5.10
C ARG A 67 -7.77 -2.82 -4.33
N ARG A 68 -7.68 -4.11 -4.00
CA ARG A 68 -6.52 -4.70 -3.32
C ARG A 68 -5.24 -4.49 -4.12
N ASN A 69 -5.26 -4.78 -5.42
CA ASN A 69 -4.09 -4.66 -6.28
C ASN A 69 -3.68 -3.20 -6.50
N ALA A 70 -4.62 -2.26 -6.55
CA ALA A 70 -4.31 -0.83 -6.59
C ALA A 70 -3.51 -0.38 -5.36
N VAL A 71 -3.94 -0.76 -4.16
CA VAL A 71 -3.23 -0.43 -2.92
C VAL A 71 -1.88 -1.14 -2.86
N LYS A 72 -1.83 -2.43 -3.22
CA LYS A 72 -0.58 -3.20 -3.28
C LYS A 72 0.44 -2.55 -4.22
N THR A 73 0.03 -2.12 -5.41
CA THR A 73 0.89 -1.43 -6.37
C THR A 73 1.44 -0.13 -5.79
N ALA A 74 0.62 0.67 -5.11
CA ALA A 74 1.08 1.89 -4.45
C ALA A 74 2.18 1.61 -3.42
N ILE A 75 1.95 0.64 -2.52
CA ILE A 75 2.91 0.26 -1.47
C ILE A 75 4.22 -0.23 -2.08
N LEU A 76 4.17 -1.11 -3.08
CA LEU A 76 5.38 -1.71 -3.65
C LEU A 76 6.22 -0.70 -4.47
N LEU A 77 5.61 0.35 -5.02
CA LEU A 77 6.32 1.37 -5.80
C LEU A 77 6.75 2.58 -4.99
N ALA A 78 6.20 2.78 -3.79
CA ALA A 78 6.55 3.91 -2.94
C ALA A 78 7.97 3.77 -2.36
N PRO A 79 8.71 4.88 -2.20
CA PRO A 79 9.95 4.89 -1.44
C PRO A 79 9.66 4.63 0.05
N VAL A 80 10.55 3.90 0.71
CA VAL A 80 10.61 3.82 2.17
C VAL A 80 11.34 5.05 2.69
N GLY A 81 10.75 5.72 3.69
CA GLY A 81 11.30 6.92 4.34
C GLY A 81 12.56 6.66 5.15
#